data_AF-A0AAD6ULM1-F1
#
_entry.id   AF-A0AAD6ULM1-F1
#
_cell.length_a   1.000
_cell.length_b   1.000
_cell.length_c   1.000
_cell.angle_alpha   90.00
_cell.angle_beta   90.00
_cell.angle_gamma   90.00
#
_symmetry.space_group_name_H-M   'P 1'
#
loop_
_entity.id
_entity.type
_entity.pdbx_description
1 polymer ?
#
loop_
_entity_poly.entity_id
_entity_poly.type
_entity_poly.pdbx_seq_one_letter_code
_entity_poly.pdbx_strand_id
1 'polypeptide(L)'
;NPLPCSDLFQWLWSKIVENACRSFVRYWNTHKTRTQNTKGLPSGVAPGTVLEYPERYGMKHAGTPVDLDYVQQLRQTLPKTRQECLSWVTPE
;
A
#
# COMPACT_ATOMS: atom_id res chain seq x y z
N ASN A 1 23.49 11.68 -23.24
CA ASN A 1 24.39 10.59 -22.83
C ASN A 1 23.54 9.43 -22.34
N PRO A 2 23.79 8.18 -22.75
CA PRO A 2 23.06 7.05 -22.16
C PRO A 2 23.40 6.97 -20.67
N LEU A 3 22.38 6.77 -19.84
CA LEU A 3 22.56 6.48 -18.41
C LEU A 3 23.46 5.25 -18.25
N PRO A 4 24.35 5.21 -17.24
CA PRO A 4 25.07 4.00 -16.87
C PRO A 4 24.08 2.82 -16.74
N CYS A 5 24.47 1.60 -17.11
CA CYS A 5 23.57 0.44 -17.06
C CYS A 5 22.91 0.22 -15.69
N SER A 6 23.57 0.64 -14.59
CA SER A 6 22.99 0.64 -13.24
C SER A 6 21.76 1.53 -13.10
N ASP A 7 21.81 2.71 -13.70
CA ASP A 7 20.80 3.76 -13.54
C ASP A 7 19.60 3.47 -14.44
N LEU A 8 19.85 2.93 -15.64
CA LEU A 8 18.80 2.42 -16.51
C LEU A 8 18.05 1.25 -15.84
N PHE A 9 18.77 0.32 -15.22
CA PHE A 9 18.15 -0.79 -14.49
C PHE A 9 17.32 -0.28 -13.30
N GLN A 10 17.85 0.62 -12.47
CA GLN A 10 17.11 1.15 -11.31
C GLN A 10 15.88 1.97 -11.73
N TRP A 11 15.97 2.73 -12.83
CA TRP A 11 14.86 3.48 -13.40
C TRP A 11 13.72 2.57 -13.88
N LEU A 12 14.06 1.48 -14.58
CA LEU A 12 13.06 0.53 -15.08
C LEU A 12 12.49 -0.35 -13.95
N TRP A 13 13.35 -0.87 -13.08
CA TRP A 13 12.99 -1.80 -12.02
C TRP A 13 12.02 -1.18 -11.02
N SER A 14 12.28 0.05 -10.56
CA SER A 14 11.40 0.74 -9.60
C SER A 14 9.97 0.88 -10.12
N LYS A 15 9.79 1.20 -11.41
CA LYS A 15 8.48 1.29 -12.08
C LYS A 15 7.78 -0.06 -12.18
N ILE A 16 8.52 -1.12 -12.51
CA ILE A 16 7.97 -2.49 -12.58
C ILE A 16 7.48 -2.93 -11.20
N VAL A 17 8.31 -2.74 -10.16
CA VAL A 17 7.95 -3.07 -8.78
C VAL A 17 6.74 -2.27 -8.33
N GLU A 18 6.71 -0.95 -8.58
CA GLU A 18 5.56 -0.11 -8.23
C GLU A 18 4.28 -0.62 -8.90
N ASN A 19 4.34 -0.95 -10.19
CA ASN A 19 3.18 -1.47 -10.91
C ASN A 19 2.71 -2.83 -10.35
N ALA A 20 3.64 -3.72 -10.01
CA ALA A 20 3.32 -5.00 -9.39
C ALA A 20 2.67 -4.80 -8.01
N CYS A 21 3.21 -3.92 -7.17
CA CYS A 21 2.65 -3.57 -5.87
C CYS A 21 1.24 -2.97 -6.00
N ARG A 22 1.03 -2.02 -6.93
CA ARG A 22 -0.29 -1.43 -7.20
C ARG A 22 -1.30 -2.47 -7.66
N SER A 23 -0.87 -3.38 -8.52
CA SER A 23 -1.70 -4.49 -9.01
C SER A 23 -2.09 -5.44 -7.89
N PHE A 24 -1.12 -5.80 -7.03
CA PHE A 24 -1.36 -6.62 -5.85
C PHE A 24 -2.34 -5.96 -4.88
N VAL A 25 -2.13 -4.69 -4.51
CA VAL A 25 -3.03 -3.94 -3.62
C VAL A 25 -4.45 -3.89 -4.19
N ARG A 26 -4.58 -3.61 -5.49
CA ARG A 26 -5.88 -3.59 -6.16
C ARG A 26 -6.56 -4.95 -6.05
N TYR A 27 -5.88 -6.01 -6.49
CA TYR A 27 -6.42 -7.37 -6.41
C TYR A 27 -6.82 -7.73 -4.97
N TRP A 28 -5.93 -7.50 -4.01
CA TRP A 28 -6.15 -7.87 -2.62
C TRP A 28 -7.36 -7.15 -2.03
N ASN A 29 -7.59 -5.89 -2.39
CA ASN A 29 -8.71 -5.11 -1.87
C ASN A 29 -10.04 -5.39 -2.59
N THR A 30 -10.01 -5.80 -3.86
CA THR A 30 -11.24 -5.94 -4.67
C THR A 30 -11.67 -7.39 -4.92
N HIS A 31 -10.80 -8.38 -4.69
CA HIS A 31 -11.16 -9.77 -4.93
C HIS A 31 -12.23 -10.24 -3.94
N LYS A 32 -13.20 -11.00 -4.44
CA LYS A 32 -14.20 -11.64 -3.60
C LYS A 32 -13.55 -12.76 -2.80
N THR A 33 -13.57 -12.62 -1.48
CA THR A 33 -13.08 -13.68 -0.59
C THR A 33 -13.97 -14.92 -0.66
N ARG A 34 -13.42 -16.10 -0.34
CA ARG A 34 -14.20 -17.32 -0.21
C ARG A 34 -15.20 -17.20 0.94
N THR A 35 -16.45 -17.62 0.73
CA THR A 35 -17.46 -17.66 1.79
C THR A 35 -17.13 -18.71 2.85
N GLN A 36 -17.21 -18.32 4.12
CA GLN A 36 -16.97 -19.16 5.28
C GLN A 36 -18.07 -18.94 6.33
N ASN A 37 -19.04 -19.85 6.39
CA ASN A 37 -20.25 -19.68 7.20
C ASN A 37 -20.02 -19.77 8.72
N THR A 38 -18.89 -20.34 9.15
CA THR A 38 -18.55 -20.51 10.56
C THR A 38 -17.77 -19.32 11.14
N LYS A 39 -17.37 -18.36 10.30
CA LYS A 39 -16.54 -17.22 10.71
C LYS A 39 -17.42 -16.04 11.09
N GLY A 40 -17.16 -15.42 12.23
CA GLY A 40 -17.84 -14.19 12.66
C GLY A 40 -17.40 -12.93 11.89
N LEU A 41 -16.39 -13.03 11.02
CA LEU A 41 -15.94 -11.94 10.15
C LEU A 41 -16.55 -12.07 8.75
N PRO A 42 -16.76 -10.96 8.04
CA PRO A 42 -17.34 -10.97 6.70
C PRO A 42 -16.51 -11.80 5.73
N SER A 43 -17.20 -12.60 4.93
CA SER A 43 -16.61 -13.46 3.90
C SER A 43 -17.55 -13.52 2.69
N GLY A 44 -17.06 -13.94 1.54
CA GLY A 44 -17.88 -13.92 0.32
C GLY A 44 -18.05 -12.52 -0.29
N VAL A 45 -17.23 -11.56 0.12
CA VAL A 45 -17.27 -10.16 -0.32
C VAL A 45 -15.84 -9.62 -0.48
N ALA A 46 -15.68 -8.56 -1.27
CA ALA A 46 -14.42 -7.84 -1.39
C ALA A 46 -14.04 -7.15 -0.08
N PRO A 47 -12.79 -7.28 0.41
CA PRO A 47 -12.35 -6.63 1.64
C PRO A 47 -12.57 -5.11 1.63
N GLY A 48 -12.30 -4.45 0.50
CA GLY A 48 -12.52 -3.01 0.36
C GLY A 48 -13.96 -2.59 0.62
N THR A 49 -14.94 -3.37 0.16
CA THR A 49 -16.38 -3.09 0.40
C THR A 49 -16.75 -3.20 1.87
N VAL A 50 -16.13 -4.13 2.60
CA VAL A 50 -16.35 -4.27 4.05
C VAL A 50 -15.78 -3.08 4.81
N LEU A 51 -14.59 -2.62 4.42
CA LEU A 51 -13.95 -1.47 5.06
C LEU A 51 -14.64 -0.14 4.73
N GLU A 52 -15.19 0.00 3.52
CA GLU A 52 -15.92 1.18 3.08
C GLU A 52 -17.33 1.25 3.70
N TYR A 53 -17.99 0.09 3.90
CA TYR A 53 -19.36 0.00 4.44
C TYR A 53 -19.45 -0.96 5.65
N PRO A 54 -18.71 -0.73 6.74
CA PRO A 54 -18.58 -1.71 7.83
C PRO A 54 -19.92 -2.03 8.50
N GLU A 55 -20.82 -1.04 8.63
CA GLU A 55 -22.16 -1.19 9.22
C GLU A 55 -23.00 -2.26 8.51
N ARG A 56 -22.87 -2.40 7.17
CA ARG A 56 -23.61 -3.40 6.37
C ARG A 56 -23.18 -4.84 6.69
N TYR A 57 -22.04 -5.00 7.35
CA TYR A 57 -21.47 -6.28 7.70
C TYR A 57 -21.35 -6.47 9.22
N GLY A 58 -22.12 -5.70 10.01
CA GLY A 58 -22.13 -5.79 11.47
C GLY A 58 -20.85 -5.30 12.14
N MET A 59 -20.01 -4.55 11.42
CA MET A 59 -18.76 -3.99 11.93
C MET A 59 -18.94 -2.49 12.23
N LYS A 60 -18.17 -1.98 13.18
CA LYS A 60 -18.04 -0.55 13.47
C LYS A 60 -16.57 -0.21 13.60
N HIS A 61 -16.16 0.94 13.07
CA HIS A 61 -14.76 1.41 13.14
C HIS A 61 -13.73 0.34 12.74
N ALA A 62 -13.84 -0.20 11.52
CA ALA A 62 -12.95 -1.25 11.01
C ALA A 62 -11.50 -0.79 10.72
N GLY A 63 -11.13 0.42 11.16
CA GLY A 63 -9.80 0.99 11.05
C GLY A 63 -9.36 1.63 12.36
N THR A 64 -8.05 1.69 12.58
CA THR A 64 -7.48 2.43 13.71
C THR A 64 -7.15 3.84 13.22
N PRO A 65 -7.73 4.91 13.81
CA PRO A 65 -7.35 6.27 13.47
C PRO A 65 -5.88 6.47 13.84
N VAL A 66 -5.12 7.04 12.91
CA VAL A 66 -3.71 7.35 13.12
C VAL A 66 -3.58 8.87 13.14
N ASP A 67 -3.00 9.40 14.21
CA ASP A 67 -2.65 10.81 14.31
C ASP A 67 -1.52 11.14 13.33
N LEU A 68 -1.80 12.03 12.38
CA LEU A 68 -0.84 12.42 11.37
C LEU A 68 0.31 13.25 11.94
N ASP A 69 0.10 13.97 13.04
CA ASP A 69 1.16 14.73 13.71
C ASP A 69 2.18 13.77 14.32
N TYR A 70 1.71 12.67 14.91
CA TYR A 70 2.59 11.62 15.41
C TYR A 70 3.37 10.92 14.28
N VAL A 71 2.71 10.67 13.14
CA VAL A 71 3.40 10.13 11.95
C VAL A 71 4.48 11.10 11.45
N GLN A 72 4.22 12.40 11.44
CA GLN A 72 5.20 13.40 11.03
C GLN A 72 6.39 13.45 12.01
N GLN A 73 6.13 13.41 13.31
CA GLN A 73 7.17 13.35 14.34
C GLN A 73 8.04 12.09 14.18
N LEU A 74 7.42 10.92 14.03
CA LEU A 74 8.15 9.67 13.75
C LEU A 74 8.93 9.73 12.43
N ARG A 75 8.43 10.43 11.42
CA ARG A 75 9.15 10.59 10.15
C ARG A 75 10.46 11.37 10.34
N GLN A 76 10.48 12.33 11.26
CA GLN A 76 11.66 13.14 11.59
C GLN A 76 12.74 12.34 12.34
N THR A 77 12.40 11.21 12.98
CA THR A 77 13.40 10.36 13.66
C THR A 77 14.15 9.43 12.70
N LEU A 78 13.72 9.33 11.44
CA LEU A 78 14.33 8.44 10.46
C LEU A 78 15.56 9.09 9.83
N PRO A 79 16.65 8.33 9.59
CA PRO A 79 17.93 8.88 9.11
C PRO A 79 17.89 9.36 7.65
N LYS A 80 16.85 8.99 6.89
CA LYS A 80 16.67 9.36 5.49
C LYS A 80 15.28 9.93 5.27
N THR A 81 15.22 11.03 4.53
CA THR A 81 13.99 11.66 4.06
C THR A 81 13.25 10.75 3.09
N ARG A 82 11.97 11.05 2.84
CA ARG A 82 11.17 10.30 1.86
C ARG A 82 11.78 10.42 0.46
N GLN A 83 12.27 11.60 0.13
CA GLN A 83 12.86 11.88 -1.17
C GLN A 83 14.13 11.05 -1.38
N GLU A 84 15.03 10.98 -0.39
CA GLU A 84 16.25 10.16 -0.47
C GLU A 84 15.96 8.66 -0.57
N CYS A 85 14.92 8.17 0.12
CA CYS A 85 14.50 6.78 -0.01
C CYS A 85 13.87 6.47 -1.39
N LEU A 86 13.41 7.49 -2.11
CA LEU A 86 12.77 7.36 -3.42
C LEU A 86 13.65 7.85 -4.59
N SER A 87 14.86 8.34 -4.31
CA SER A 87 15.85 8.71 -5.31
C SER A 87 16.66 7.48 -5.73
N TRP A 88 16.02 6.63 -6.53
CA TRP A 88 16.62 5.43 -7.11
C TRP A 88 17.51 5.71 -8.33
N VAL A 89 17.71 6.98 -8.69
CA VAL A 89 18.55 7.39 -9.81
C VAL A 89 19.29 8.64 -9.36
N THR A 90 20.60 8.68 -9.58
CA THR A 90 21.39 9.89 -9.35
C THR A 90 20.94 11.00 -10.31
N PRO A 91 20.68 12.23 -9.83
CA PRO A 91 20.46 13.37 -10.71
C PRO A 91 21.65 13.57 -11.65
N GLU A 92 21.39 13.97 -12.90
CA GLU A 92 22.43 14.39 -13.86
C GLU A 92 23.14 15.68 -13.44
#